data_AF-A0A0A1F8M6-F1
#
_entry.id   AF-A0A0A1F8M6-F1
#
_cell.length_a   1.000
_cell.length_b   1.000
_cell.length_c   1.000
_cell.angle_alpha   90.00
_cell.angle_beta   90.00
_cell.angle_gamma   90.00
#
_symmetry.space_group_name_H-M   'P 1'
#
loop_
_entity.id
_entity.type
_entity.pdbx_description
1 polymer ?
#
loop_
_entity_poly.entity_id
_entity_poly.type
_entity_poly.pdbx_seq_one_letter_code
_entity_poly.pdbx_strand_id
1 'polypeptide(L)'
;MLRGREGDAGARGRDNRLFIDAVLWITSNRRLWRDLPLRFGKWNTAYMRFMRWNQSNLWRRLADNIGDDPKLRAAFENIVSYGDEWSLRIKQRASRRTSRQAYDAAIKHAAEQAQMPVEDDSTLHWLRLVVKNEALE
;
A
#
# COMPACT_ATOMS: atom_id res chain seq x y z
N MET A 1 -2.06 24.51 16.52
CA MET A 1 -0.75 23.92 16.88
C MET A 1 -0.55 22.63 16.10
N LEU A 2 0.58 22.50 15.40
CA LEU A 2 0.88 21.40 14.47
C LEU A 2 1.02 20.08 15.23
N ARG A 3 -0.06 19.27 15.29
CA ARG A 3 -0.10 18.01 16.05
C ARG A 3 1.02 17.06 15.59
N GLY A 4 2.03 16.92 16.44
CA GLY A 4 2.86 15.72 16.54
C GLY A 4 2.01 14.54 17.06
N ARG A 5 2.67 13.45 17.48
CA ARG A 5 1.98 12.33 18.14
C ARG A 5 1.22 12.89 19.35
N GLU A 6 0.08 12.31 19.73
CA GLU A 6 -0.65 12.75 20.93
C GLU A 6 0.28 12.65 22.15
N GLY A 7 0.60 13.80 22.76
CA GLY A 7 1.59 13.94 23.85
C GLY A 7 2.96 14.52 23.46
N ASP A 8 3.27 14.68 22.17
CA ASP A 8 4.54 15.23 21.71
C ASP A 8 4.36 16.72 21.37
N ALA A 9 4.81 17.60 22.28
CA ALA A 9 4.79 19.04 22.06
C ALA A 9 5.52 19.33 20.75
N GLY A 10 4.79 19.85 19.75
CA GLY A 10 5.31 20.08 18.41
C GLY A 10 6.70 20.70 18.47
N ALA A 11 7.69 19.95 17.99
CA ALA A 11 9.09 20.33 17.97
C ALA A 11 9.23 21.80 17.51
N ARG A 12 10.13 22.53 18.17
CA ARG A 12 10.28 24.00 18.15
C ARG A 12 10.13 24.57 16.74
N GLY A 13 9.75 25.85 16.60
CA GLY A 13 9.55 26.48 15.27
C GLY A 13 10.66 26.25 14.24
N ARG A 14 11.91 26.10 14.70
CA ARG A 14 13.08 25.70 13.89
C ARG A 14 12.93 24.31 13.25
N ASP A 15 12.41 23.33 13.98
CA ASP A 15 12.19 21.96 13.51
C ASP A 15 11.04 21.90 12.47
N ASN A 16 10.07 22.82 12.56
CA ASN A 16 8.99 22.92 11.58
C ASN A 16 9.48 23.48 10.25
N ARG A 17 10.28 24.56 10.28
CA ARG A 17 10.89 25.10 9.06
C ARG A 17 11.81 24.08 8.40
N LEU A 18 12.67 23.44 9.19
CA LEU A 18 13.58 22.39 8.71
C LEU A 18 12.82 21.23 8.04
N PHE A 19 11.66 20.84 8.61
CA PHE A 19 10.79 19.82 8.03
C PHE A 19 10.19 20.25 6.70
N ILE A 20 9.67 21.48 6.59
CA ILE A 20 9.14 21.99 5.31
C ILE A 20 10.26 22.08 4.27
N ASP A 21 11.45 22.55 4.64
CA ASP A 21 12.61 22.61 3.75
C ASP A 21 13.01 21.19 3.27
N ALA A 22 12.92 20.18 4.14
CA ALA A 22 13.15 18.78 3.79
C ALA A 22 12.13 18.25 2.76
N VAL A 23 10.85 18.56 2.96
CA VAL A 23 9.77 18.18 2.05
C VAL A 23 9.98 18.83 0.68
N LEU A 24 10.26 20.14 0.66
CA LEU A 24 10.52 20.88 -0.58
C LEU A 24 11.73 20.32 -1.32
N TRP A 25 12.83 20.02 -0.62
CA TRP A 25 14.01 19.42 -1.25
C TRP A 25 13.67 18.08 -1.94
N ILE A 26 12.91 17.21 -1.27
CA ILE A 26 12.50 15.92 -1.83
C ILE A 26 11.62 16.09 -3.07
N THR A 27 10.62 16.98 -3.01
CA THR A 27 9.64 17.13 -4.10
C THR A 27 10.21 17.88 -5.28
N SER A 28 11.03 18.91 -5.05
CA SER A 28 11.71 19.66 -6.11
C SER A 28 12.75 18.82 -6.84
N ASN A 29 13.49 17.94 -6.13
CA ASN A 29 14.50 17.08 -6.74
C ASN A 29 13.96 15.72 -7.21
N ARG A 30 12.68 15.41 -6.97
CA ARG A 30 12.04 14.10 -7.26
C ARG A 30 12.86 12.92 -6.72
N ARG A 31 13.47 13.09 -5.54
CA ARG A 31 14.34 12.09 -4.89
C ARG A 31 13.55 11.18 -3.94
N LEU A 32 14.16 10.07 -3.56
CA LEU A 32 13.60 9.20 -2.53
C LEU A 32 13.88 9.80 -1.14
N TRP A 33 12.99 9.54 -0.18
CA TRP A 33 13.22 9.93 1.22
C TRP A 33 14.54 9.43 1.78
N ARG A 34 15.03 8.27 1.33
CA ARG A 34 16.33 7.72 1.73
C ARG A 34 17.53 8.58 1.35
N ASP A 35 17.39 9.44 0.35
CA ASP A 35 18.45 10.32 -0.12
C ASP A 35 18.46 11.67 0.63
N LEU A 36 17.55 11.85 1.60
CA LEU A 36 17.43 13.11 2.33
C LEU A 36 18.74 13.44 3.06
N PRO A 37 19.36 14.61 2.79
CA PRO A 37 20.57 15.02 3.48
C PRO A 37 20.37 15.11 5.00
N LEU A 38 21.35 14.63 5.76
CA LEU A 38 21.35 14.60 7.23
C LEU A 38 21.11 15.98 7.89
N ARG A 39 21.43 17.08 7.20
CA ARG A 39 21.15 18.46 7.67
C ARG A 39 19.66 18.72 7.92
N PHE A 40 18.78 17.97 7.26
CA PHE A 40 17.33 18.04 7.44
C PHE A 40 16.80 17.10 8.54
N GLY A 41 17.70 16.37 9.20
CA GLY A 41 17.38 15.39 10.22
C GLY A 41 17.22 13.98 9.67
N LYS A 42 16.69 13.08 10.51
CA LYS A 42 16.50 11.66 10.17
C LYS A 42 15.39 11.52 9.15
N TRP A 43 15.71 10.95 7.98
CA TRP A 43 14.76 10.77 6.89
C TRP A 43 13.49 10.02 7.30
N ASN A 44 13.61 9.00 8.17
CA ASN A 44 12.46 8.20 8.59
C ASN A 44 11.48 9.02 9.44
N THR A 45 12.00 9.90 10.30
CA THR A 45 11.18 10.81 11.11
C THR A 45 10.44 11.82 10.24
N ALA A 46 11.14 12.43 9.29
CA ALA A 46 10.54 13.36 8.33
C ALA A 46 9.48 12.66 7.45
N TYR A 47 9.78 11.47 6.95
CA TYR A 47 8.85 10.66 6.16
C TYR A 47 7.57 10.32 6.93
N MET A 48 7.69 9.83 8.17
CA MET A 48 6.53 9.48 9.00
C MET A 48 5.64 10.70 9.27
N ARG A 49 6.25 11.87 9.50
CA ARG A 49 5.53 13.13 9.68
C ARG A 49 4.82 13.55 8.40
N PHE A 50 5.51 13.48 7.26
CA PHE A 50 4.95 13.76 5.94
C PHE A 50 3.73 12.88 5.64
N MET A 51 3.84 11.56 5.87
CA MET A 51 2.75 10.61 5.66
C MET A 51 1.54 10.93 6.52
N ARG A 52 1.74 11.28 7.80
CA ARG A 52 0.65 11.71 8.67
C ARG A 52 -0.08 12.93 8.12
N TRP A 53 0.66 13.94 7.67
CA TRP A 53 0.05 15.14 7.08
C TRP A 53 -0.67 14.85 5.77
N ASN A 54 -0.11 13.95 4.95
CA ASN A 54 -0.75 13.51 3.72
C ASN A 54 -2.08 12.79 3.98
N GLN A 55 -2.11 11.89 4.96
CA GLN A 55 -3.32 11.18 5.38
C GLN A 55 -4.36 12.10 6.01
N SER A 56 -3.94 13.14 6.72
CA SER A 56 -4.84 14.14 7.30
C SER A 56 -5.31 15.22 6.30
N ASN A 57 -5.00 15.07 5.00
CA ASN A 57 -5.31 16.06 3.95
C ASN A 57 -4.73 17.47 4.21
N LEU A 58 -3.71 17.59 5.06
CA LEU A 58 -3.14 18.90 5.41
C LEU A 58 -2.47 19.57 4.22
N TRP A 59 -1.76 18.82 3.37
CA TRP A 59 -1.11 19.38 2.18
C TRP A 59 -2.11 19.98 1.18
N ARG A 60 -3.25 19.31 0.99
CA ARG A 60 -4.34 19.79 0.13
C ARG A 60 -4.93 21.09 0.68
N ARG A 61 -5.27 21.10 1.97
CA ARG A 61 -5.78 22.31 2.64
C ARG A 61 -4.80 23.48 2.56
N LEU A 62 -3.50 23.23 2.67
CA LEU A 62 -2.49 24.29 2.56
C LEU A 62 -2.39 24.83 1.12
N ALA A 63 -2.49 23.96 0.11
CA ALA A 63 -2.54 24.39 -1.30
C ALA A 63 -3.78 25.25 -1.59
N ASP A 64 -4.94 24.86 -1.05
CA ASP A 64 -6.22 25.56 -1.28
C ASP A 64 -6.29 26.94 -0.59
N ASN A 65 -5.60 27.10 0.54
CA ASN A 65 -5.61 28.34 1.34
C ASN A 65 -4.40 29.24 1.08
N ILE A 66 -3.58 28.93 0.07
CA ILE A 66 -2.48 29.80 -0.33
C ILE A 66 -3.02 30.99 -1.10
N GLY A 67 -2.53 32.18 -0.78
CA GLY A 67 -2.89 33.41 -1.47
C GLY A 67 -2.44 33.42 -2.94
N ASP A 68 -2.44 34.60 -3.56
CA ASP A 68 -2.08 34.78 -4.98
C ASP A 68 -0.57 34.73 -5.26
N ASP A 69 0.14 33.76 -4.67
CA ASP A 69 1.50 33.40 -5.09
C ASP A 69 1.47 32.12 -5.95
N PRO A 70 1.61 32.23 -7.28
CA PRO A 70 1.62 31.08 -8.18
C PRO A 70 2.78 30.12 -7.93
N LYS A 71 3.95 30.61 -7.53
CA LYS A 71 5.13 29.76 -7.28
C LYS A 71 4.92 28.93 -6.04
N LEU A 72 4.38 29.55 -5.00
CA LEU A 72 4.08 28.85 -3.76
C LEU A 72 2.99 27.79 -3.99
N ARG A 73 1.93 28.14 -4.72
CA ARG A 73 0.87 27.19 -5.11
C ARG A 73 1.43 25.96 -5.82
N ALA A 74 2.25 26.17 -6.85
CA ALA A 74 2.89 25.09 -7.60
C ALA A 74 3.79 24.20 -6.72
N ALA A 75 4.48 24.78 -5.72
CA ALA A 75 5.27 23.99 -4.78
C ALA A 75 4.40 23.06 -3.93
N PHE A 76 3.25 23.53 -3.46
CA PHE A 76 2.31 22.70 -2.69
C PHE A 76 1.61 21.65 -3.55
N GLU A 77 1.23 21.99 -4.78
CA GLU A 77 0.67 21.02 -5.73
C GLU A 77 1.66 19.89 -6.03
N ASN A 78 2.95 20.20 -6.21
CA ASN A 78 4.00 19.19 -6.34
C ASN A 78 4.09 18.28 -5.11
N ILE A 79 3.90 18.83 -3.91
CA ILE A 79 3.88 18.05 -2.67
C ILE A 79 2.66 17.10 -2.62
N VAL A 80 1.48 17.58 -3.00
CA VAL A 80 0.25 16.78 -3.05
C VAL A 80 0.39 15.65 -4.08
N SER A 81 0.83 15.97 -5.30
CA SER A 81 1.08 15.00 -6.37
C SER A 81 2.07 13.92 -5.93
N TYR A 82 3.19 14.31 -5.32
CA TYR A 82 4.16 13.37 -4.78
C TYR A 82 3.57 12.48 -3.68
N GLY A 83 2.77 13.05 -2.77
CA GLY A 83 2.07 12.28 -1.72
C GLY A 83 1.10 11.24 -2.28
N ASP A 84 0.44 11.54 -3.39
CA ASP A 84 -0.50 10.64 -4.05
C ASP A 84 0.20 9.52 -4.82
N GLU A 85 1.27 9.83 -5.54
CA GLU A 85 2.14 8.83 -6.17
C GLU A 85 2.65 7.79 -5.15
N TRP A 86 3.06 8.25 -3.97
CA TRP A 86 3.51 7.37 -2.89
C TRP A 86 2.38 6.55 -2.27
N SER A 87 1.21 7.15 -2.10
CA SER A 87 0.03 6.46 -1.59
C SER A 87 -0.42 5.35 -2.55
N LEU A 88 -0.34 5.60 -3.86
CA LEU A 88 -0.62 4.60 -4.90
C LEU A 88 0.36 3.42 -4.85
N ARG A 89 1.68 3.68 -4.68
CA ARG A 89 2.68 2.61 -4.56
C ARG A 89 2.45 1.71 -3.35
N ILE A 90 2.02 2.26 -2.22
CA ILE A 90 1.68 1.47 -1.02
C ILE A 90 0.46 0.58 -1.31
N LYS A 91 -0.60 1.15 -1.92
CA LYS A 91 -1.80 0.40 -2.32
C LYS A 91 -1.48 -0.72 -3.31
N GLN A 92 -0.65 -0.46 -4.31
CA GLN A 92 -0.20 -1.45 -5.29
C GLN A 92 0.61 -2.58 -4.65
N ARG A 93 1.51 -2.28 -3.69
CA ARG A 93 2.26 -3.31 -2.96
C ARG A 93 1.34 -4.21 -2.14
N ALA A 94 0.34 -3.63 -1.47
CA ALA A 94 -0.67 -4.39 -0.75
C ALA A 94 -1.46 -5.30 -1.71
N SER A 95 -1.92 -4.76 -2.83
CA SER A 95 -2.65 -5.51 -3.87
C SER A 95 -1.81 -6.64 -4.48
N ARG A 96 -0.52 -6.43 -4.77
CA ARG A 96 0.34 -7.51 -5.27
C ARG A 96 0.50 -8.65 -4.28
N ARG A 97 0.55 -8.35 -2.98
CA ARG A 97 0.65 -9.37 -1.94
C ARG A 97 -0.63 -10.22 -1.88
N THR A 98 -1.80 -9.59 -1.91
CA THR A 98 -3.08 -10.31 -1.89
C THR A 98 -3.31 -11.10 -3.18
N SER A 99 -2.99 -10.52 -4.34
CA SER A 99 -3.07 -11.22 -5.63
C SER A 99 -2.13 -12.42 -5.69
N ARG A 100 -0.89 -12.30 -5.18
CA ARG A 100 0.04 -13.42 -5.09
C ARG A 100 -0.47 -14.52 -4.16
N GLN A 101 -0.98 -14.15 -2.99
CA GLN A 101 -1.55 -15.12 -2.05
C GLN A 101 -2.75 -15.87 -2.64
N ALA A 102 -3.64 -15.18 -3.37
CA ALA A 102 -4.77 -15.80 -4.05
C ALA A 102 -4.31 -16.75 -5.16
N TYR A 103 -3.31 -16.34 -5.95
CA TYR A 103 -2.70 -17.18 -6.98
C TYR A 103 -2.04 -18.44 -6.38
N ASP A 104 -1.18 -18.27 -5.38
CA ASP A 104 -0.48 -19.38 -4.72
C ASP A 104 -1.48 -20.37 -4.09
N ALA A 105 -2.58 -19.88 -3.50
CA ALA A 105 -3.65 -20.72 -2.97
C ALA A 105 -4.42 -21.47 -4.06
N ALA A 106 -4.72 -20.83 -5.20
CA ALA A 106 -5.39 -21.48 -6.33
C ALA A 106 -4.53 -22.60 -6.94
N ILE A 107 -3.22 -22.37 -7.09
CA ILE A 107 -2.28 -23.40 -7.55
C ILE A 107 -2.23 -24.58 -6.58
N LYS A 108 -2.18 -24.30 -5.27
CA LYS A 108 -2.20 -25.35 -4.24
C LYS A 108 -3.47 -26.19 -4.30
N HIS A 109 -4.65 -25.56 -4.39
CA HIS A 109 -5.92 -26.26 -4.50
C HIS A 109 -6.04 -27.09 -5.79
N ALA A 110 -5.57 -26.56 -6.93
CA ALA A 110 -5.54 -27.31 -8.18
C ALA A 110 -4.61 -28.54 -8.10
N ALA A 111 -3.47 -28.42 -7.42
CA ALA A 111 -2.57 -29.55 -7.17
C ALA A 111 -3.22 -30.59 -6.23
N GLU A 112 -3.89 -30.16 -5.16
CA GLU A 112 -4.64 -31.06 -4.25
C GLU A 112 -5.79 -31.79 -4.97
N GLN A 113 -6.54 -31.09 -5.84
CA GLN A 113 -7.59 -31.71 -6.66
C GLN A 113 -7.04 -32.72 -7.67
N ALA A 114 -5.86 -32.47 -8.25
CA ALA A 114 -5.19 -33.42 -9.14
C ALA A 114 -4.60 -34.63 -8.38
N GLN A 115 -4.35 -34.49 -7.07
CA GLN A 115 -3.80 -35.53 -6.18
C GLN A 115 -4.88 -36.32 -5.43
N MET A 116 -6.15 -35.86 -5.44
CA MET A 116 -7.28 -36.65 -4.94
C MET A 116 -7.28 -38.00 -5.66
N PRO A 117 -7.36 -39.14 -4.94
CA PRO A 117 -7.73 -40.37 -5.61
C PRO A 117 -9.08 -40.08 -6.26
N VAL A 118 -9.21 -40.35 -7.55
CA VAL A 118 -10.52 -40.47 -8.18
C VAL A 118 -11.19 -41.61 -7.41
N GLU A 119 -11.94 -41.29 -6.34
CA GLU A 119 -12.91 -42.22 -5.77
C GLU A 119 -13.94 -42.42 -6.86
N ASP A 120 -13.67 -43.49 -7.60
CA ASP A 120 -14.29 -43.79 -8.85
C ASP A 120 -15.67 -44.35 -8.57
N ASP A 121 -16.72 -43.56 -8.79
CA ASP A 121 -18.08 -44.10 -8.93
C ASP A 121 -18.14 -45.12 -10.10
N SER A 122 -17.11 -45.19 -10.96
CA SER A 122 -16.90 -46.28 -11.93
C SER A 122 -16.25 -47.55 -11.35
N THR A 123 -15.63 -47.53 -10.16
CA THR A 123 -15.04 -48.76 -9.56
C THR A 123 -16.13 -49.71 -9.08
N LEU A 124 -17.35 -49.20 -8.83
CA LEU A 124 -18.51 -49.98 -8.41
C LEU A 124 -19.62 -50.05 -9.47
N HIS A 125 -19.45 -49.38 -10.62
CA HIS A 125 -20.49 -49.38 -11.68
C HIS A 125 -20.68 -50.76 -12.33
N TRP A 126 -19.60 -51.52 -12.55
CA TRP A 126 -19.68 -52.89 -13.08
C TRP A 126 -20.30 -53.88 -12.08
N LEU A 127 -20.12 -53.68 -10.76
CA LEU A 127 -20.79 -54.48 -9.73
C LEU A 127 -22.31 -54.31 -9.76
N ARG A 128 -22.80 -53.12 -10.12
CA ARG A 128 -24.24 -52.85 -10.33
C ARG A 128 -24.82 -53.58 -11.55
N LEU A 129 -23.98 -53.90 -12.54
CA LEU A 129 -24.38 -54.68 -13.72
C LEU A 129 -24.41 -56.18 -13.44
N VAL A 130 -23.47 -56.69 -12.62
CA VAL A 130 -23.43 -58.11 -12.23
C VAL A 130 -24.62 -58.48 -11.34
N VAL A 131 -24.97 -57.63 -10.37
CA VAL A 131 -26.12 -57.84 -9.47
C VAL A 131 -27.48 -57.83 -10.22
N LYS A 132 -27.55 -57.18 -11.38
CA LYS A 132 -28.78 -57.16 -12.20
C LYS A 132 -28.99 -58.43 -13.03
N ASN A 133 -27.96 -59.25 -13.21
CA ASN A 133 -28.00 -60.42 -14.08
C ASN A 133 -28.31 -61.73 -13.31
N GLU A 134 -28.13 -61.74 -11.99
CA GLU A 134 -28.48 -62.88 -11.12
C GLU A 134 -29.98 -62.92 -10.73
N ALA A 135 -30.77 -61.94 -11.15
CA ALA A 135 -32.21 -61.88 -10.87
C ALA A 135 -33.09 -62.45 -12.01
N LEU A 136 -32.49 -63.12 -13.00
CA LEU A 136 -33.18 -63.67 -14.18
C LEU A 136 -32.90 -65.17 -14.44
N GLU A 137 -32.54 -65.92 -13.40
CA GLU A 137 -32.66 -67.40 -13.37
C GLU A 137 -33.56 -67.83 -12.20
#